data_AF-A0AA45WLM3-F1
#
_entry.id   AF-A0AA45WLM3-F1
#
_cell.length_a   1.000
_cell.length_b   1.000
_cell.length_c   1.000
_cell.angle_alpha   90.00
_cell.angle_beta   90.00
_cell.angle_gamma   90.00
#
_symmetry.space_group_name_H-M   'P 1'
#
loop_
_entity.id
_entity.type
_entity.pdbx_description
1 polymer ?
#
loop_
_entity_poly.entity_id
_entity_poly.type
_entity_poly.pdbx_seq_one_letter_code
_entity_poly.pdbx_strand_id
1 'polypeptide(L)' 'MSFKDWVCYLLERWLWYVETPKHERKELKQMSRVPWTVRWFGLIPFSMKMAVDKQRSRLRSRTMAKRSIREAE' A
#
# COMPACT_ATOMS: atom_id res chain seq x y z
N MET A 1 -4.23 39.63 24.61
CA MET A 1 -4.10 38.21 25.00
C MET A 1 -3.32 38.16 26.29
N SER A 2 -3.94 37.64 27.34
CA SER A 2 -3.32 37.48 28.66
C SER A 2 -2.42 36.24 28.66
N PHE A 3 -1.37 36.23 29.50
CA PHE A 3 -0.54 35.04 29.73
C PHE A 3 -1.39 33.82 30.10
N LYS A 4 -2.49 34.04 30.83
CA LYS A 4 -3.44 32.99 31.21
C LYS A 4 -4.10 32.32 29.99
N ASP A 5 -4.44 33.10 28.96
CA ASP A 5 -5.05 32.58 27.73
C ASP A 5 -4.08 31.68 26.97
N TRP A 6 -2.80 32.05 26.96
CA TRP A 6 -1.75 31.27 26.30
C TRP A 6 -1.49 29.94 27.02
N VAL A 7 -1.46 29.96 28.36
CA VAL A 7 -1.31 28.74 29.16
C VAL A 7 -2.51 27.80 28.96
N CYS A 8 -3.74 28.33 28.94
CA CYS A 8 -4.93 27.53 28.63
C CYS A 8 -4.86 26.89 27.24
N TYR A 9 -4.45 27.65 26.22
CA TYR A 9 -4.28 27.14 24.86
C TYR A 9 -3.23 26.01 24.78
N LEU A 10 -2.09 26.20 25.45
CA LEU A 10 -1.03 25.20 25.48
C LEU A 10 -1.51 23.92 26.16
N LEU A 11 -2.24 24.04 27.26
CA LEU A 11 -2.80 22.92 27.99
C LEU A 11 -3.86 22.18 27.19
N GLU A 12 -4.78 22.87 26.51
CA GLU A 12 -5.75 22.22 25.62
C GLU A 12 -5.05 21.41 24.52
N ARG A 13 -4.04 22.01 23.89
CA ARG A 13 -3.25 21.30 22.86
C ARG A 13 -2.54 20.08 23.44
N TRP A 14 -1.96 20.20 24.63
CA TRP A 14 -1.26 19.11 25.29
C TRP A 14 -2.21 18.01 25.75
N LEU A 15 -3.37 18.37 26.31
CA LEU A 15 -4.41 17.45 26.76
C LEU A 15 -4.87 16.58 25.60
N TRP A 16 -5.11 17.15 24.41
CA TRP A 16 -5.38 16.38 23.19
C TRP A 16 -4.33 15.30 22.91
N TYR A 17 -3.04 15.62 23.07
CA TYR A 17 -1.95 14.65 22.83
C TYR A 17 -1.80 13.59 23.92
N VAL A 18 -2.15 13.92 25.17
CA VAL A 18 -2.11 13.01 26.31
C VAL A 18 -3.28 12.04 26.27
N GLU A 19 -4.47 12.56 25.97
CA GLU A 19 -5.70 11.78 25.83
C GLU A 19 -5.58 10.78 24.68
N THR A 20 -4.88 11.13 23.60
CA THR A 20 -4.70 10.20 22.46
C THR A 20 -3.82 9.01 22.86
N PRO A 21 -4.39 7.80 23.05
CA PRO A 21 -3.66 6.66 23.54
C PRO A 21 -2.54 6.29 22.55
N LYS A 22 -1.41 5.80 23.06
CA LYS A 22 -0.27 5.36 22.23
C LYS A 22 -0.65 4.28 21.20
N HIS A 23 -1.77 3.59 21.43
CA HIS A 23 -2.32 2.55 20.57
C HIS A 23 -2.86 3.11 19.25
N GLU A 24 -3.77 4.09 19.29
CA GLU A 24 -4.35 4.71 18.10
C GLU A 24 -3.29 5.39 17.24
N ARG A 25 -2.27 6.00 17.86
CA ARG A 25 -1.12 6.56 17.14
C ARG A 25 -0.35 5.52 16.33
N LYS A 26 -0.25 4.29 16.83
CA LYS A 26 0.38 3.19 16.08
C LYS A 26 -0.52 2.72 14.96
N GLU A 27 -1.82 2.63 15.19
CA GLU A 27 -2.80 2.17 14.18
C GLU A 27 -2.92 3.16 13.02
N LEU A 28 -3.04 4.46 13.28
CA LEU A 28 -2.99 5.52 12.26
C LEU A 28 -1.69 5.48 11.44
N LYS A 29 -0.55 5.21 12.10
CA LYS A 29 0.75 5.10 11.42
C LYS A 29 0.90 3.79 10.65
N GLN A 30 0.14 2.75 10.99
CA GLN A 30 0.11 1.50 10.21
C GLN A 30 -0.86 1.61 9.03
N MET A 31 -2.04 2.21 9.24
CA MET A 31 -3.05 2.44 8.20
C MET A 31 -2.55 3.43 7.12
N SER A 32 -1.74 4.43 7.51
CA SER A 32 -1.17 5.41 6.58
C SER A 32 0.15 5.01 5.93
N ARG A 33 0.69 3.81 6.24
CA ARG A 33 1.90 3.30 5.56
C ARG A 33 1.56 2.88 4.15
N VAL A 34 1.59 3.85 3.24
CA VAL A 34 1.57 3.59 1.81
C VAL A 34 2.85 2.80 1.46
N PRO A 35 2.74 1.65 0.77
CA PRO A 35 3.91 0.92 0.31
C PRO A 35 4.85 1.84 -0.46
N TRP A 36 6.16 1.77 -0.20
CA TRP A 36 7.16 2.61 -0.87
C TRP A 36 7.03 2.54 -2.40
N THR A 37 6.75 1.35 -2.94
CA THR A 37 6.53 1.14 -4.37
C THR A 37 5.39 2.00 -4.93
N VAL A 38 4.29 2.16 -4.17
CA VAL A 38 3.17 3.03 -4.57
C VAL A 38 3.56 4.51 -4.50
N ARG A 39 4.43 4.88 -3.55
CA ARG A 39 4.98 6.25 -3.45
C ARG A 39 5.80 6.64 -4.68
N TRP A 40 6.58 5.71 -5.23
CA TRP A 40 7.53 6.01 -6.32
C TRP A 40 7.01 5.65 -7.72
N PHE A 41 6.21 4.60 -7.83
CA PHE A 41 5.77 4.06 -9.12
C PHE A 41 4.25 4.05 -9.28
N GLY A 42 3.50 4.51 -8.28
CA GLY A 42 2.04 4.45 -8.30
C GLY A 42 1.52 3.04 -8.58
N LEU A 43 0.70 2.91 -9.62
CA LEU A 43 0.08 1.65 -10.06
C LEU A 43 0.90 0.90 -11.14
N ILE A 44 2.07 1.38 -11.54
CA ILE A 44 2.84 0.81 -12.66
C ILE A 44 3.21 -0.66 -12.46
N PRO A 45 3.72 -1.11 -11.29
CA PRO A 45 4.11 -2.51 -11.10
C PRO A 45 2.92 -3.46 -11.13
N PHE A 46 1.73 -2.98 -10.76
CA PHE A 46 0.48 -3.73 -10.86
C PHE A 46 0.11 -3.97 -12.33
N SER A 47 0.11 -2.92 -13.15
CA SER A 47 -0.15 -3.02 -14.60
C SER A 47 0.89 -3.90 -15.32
N MET A 48 2.16 -3.80 -14.92
CA MET A 48 3.24 -4.62 -15.47
C MET A 48 3.05 -6.10 -15.13
N LYS A 49 2.70 -6.41 -13.89
CA LYS A 49 2.39 -7.79 -13.47
C LYS A 49 1.25 -8.38 -14.30
N MET A 50 0.15 -7.64 -14.50
CA MET A 50 -0.97 -8.09 -15.32
C MET A 50 -0.57 -8.37 -16.77
N ALA A 51 0.27 -7.51 -17.36
CA ALA A 51 0.77 -7.70 -18.72
C ALA A 51 1.66 -8.96 -18.84
N VAL A 52 2.55 -9.17 -17.87
CA VAL A 52 3.42 -10.37 -17.82
C VAL A 52 2.62 -11.64 -17.62
N ASP A 53 1.64 -11.65 -16.72
CA ASP A 53 0.78 -12.81 -16.47
C ASP A 53 -0.05 -13.18 -17.71
N LYS A 54 -0.52 -12.17 -18.46
CA LYS A 54 -1.20 -12.36 -19.76
C LYS A 54 -0.28 -12.95 -20.83
N GLN A 55 0.99 -12.58 -20.84
CA GLN A 55 1.96 -13.19 -21.76
C GLN A 55 2.35 -14.61 -21.35
N ARG A 56 2.52 -14.86 -20.04
CA ARG A 56 2.82 -16.20 -19.52
C ARG A 56 1.71 -17.21 -19.83
N SER A 57 0.45 -16.83 -19.68
CA SER A 57 -0.68 -17.72 -20.00
C SER A 57 -0.72 -18.10 -21.48
N ARG A 58 -0.44 -17.13 -22.38
CA ARG A 58 -0.33 -17.35 -23.83
C ARG A 58 0.84 -18.25 -24.21
N LEU A 59 1.98 -18.12 -23.54
CA LEU A 59 3.13 -18.98 -23.78
C LEU A 59 2.86 -20.40 -23.28
N ARG A 60 2.23 -20.54 -22.10
CA ARG A 60 1.84 -21.85 -21.55
C ARG A 60 0.87 -22.60 -22.48
N SER A 61 -0.15 -21.92 -23.01
CA SER A 61 -1.09 -22.55 -23.95
C SER A 61 -0.41 -22.99 -25.24
N ARG A 62 0.55 -22.21 -25.76
CA ARG A 62 1.36 -22.58 -26.93
C ARG A 62 2.25 -23.79 -26.69
N THR A 63 2.84 -23.90 -25.51
CA THR A 63 3.68 -25.05 -25.13
C THR A 63 2.84 -26.32 -24.98
N MET A 64 1.62 -26.21 -24.43
CA MET A 64 0.70 -27.34 -24.34
C MET A 64 0.21 -27.79 -25.72
N ALA A 65 -0.16 -26.87 -26.61
CA ALA A 65 -0.57 -27.19 -27.98
C ALA A 65 0.56 -27.86 -28.80
N LYS A 66 1.81 -27.45 -28.59
CA LYS A 66 2.97 -28.12 -29.24
C LYS A 66 3.23 -29.52 -28.70
N ARG A 67 2.91 -29.80 -27.44
CA ARG A 67 3.05 -31.14 -26.85
C ARG A 67 1.99 -32.10 -27.37
N SER A 68 0.73 -31.66 -27.46
CA SER A 68 -0.36 -32.50 -27.98
C SER A 68 -0.16 -32.90 -29.45
N ILE A 69 0.45 -32.03 -30.27
CA ILE A 69 0.75 -32.35 -31.67
C ILE A 69 1.84 -33.43 -31.77
N ARG A 70 2.87 -33.39 -30.90
CA ARG A 70 3.93 -34.41 -30.86
C ARG A 70 3.50 -35.75 -30.30
N GLU A 71 2.45 -35.80 -29.49
CA GLU A 71 1.88 -37.05 -28.96
C GLU A 71 0.88 -37.69 -29.94
N ALA A 72 0.48 -36.97 -30.99
CA ALA A 72 -0.43 -37.44 -32.04
C ALA A 72 0.30 -37.86 -33.33
N GLU A 73 1.62 -37.67 -33.39
CA GLU A 73 2.54 -38.20 -34.42
C GLU A 73 3.15 -39.53 -33.95
#